data_AF-A0A2E1H5W5-F1
#
_entry.id   AF-A0A2E1H5W5-F1
#
_cell.length_a   1.000
_cell.length_b   1.000
_cell.length_c   1.000
_cell.angle_alpha   90.00
_cell.angle_beta   90.00
_cell.angle_gamma   90.00
#
_symmetry.space_group_name_H-M   'P 1'
#
loop_
_entity.id
_entity.type
_entity.pdbx_description
1 polymer ?
#
loop_
_entity_poly.entity_id
_entity_poly.type
_entity_poly.pdbx_seq_one_letter_code
_entity_poly.pdbx_strand_id
1 'polypeptide(L)'
;MPRIIQTAFILSWASCAQLPGPIVLAGGGPFDDAFFRRTLQLCETAQPAVIIFPQASQREEAGSESSQIWSRAGAASTFIADFRSTQGWDSTLEHLAQANVIWFTGGSQLRLAAAIESAEFLQHIKARWREGAVIGGTSAGASVMGEIMPSGKELYRGFGICKNIIVDQHFTERNRQPRLRHAVRVNHGHRGLGISEGTAVFLHGRHARTYGSGMVHVYESTEALSVLPPNSVEGFY
;
A
#
# COMPACT_ATOMS: atom_id res chain seq x y z
N MET A 1 43.52 -51.12 4.92
CA MET A 1 43.37 -49.70 4.56
C MET A 1 41.89 -49.44 4.28
N PRO A 2 41.16 -48.72 5.15
CA PRO A 2 39.73 -48.49 4.97
C PRO A 2 39.47 -47.32 4.02
N ARG A 3 38.49 -47.50 3.12
CA ARG A 3 38.00 -46.48 2.18
C ARG A 3 37.23 -45.41 2.93
N ILE A 4 37.68 -44.16 2.85
CA ILE A 4 36.94 -42.98 3.32
C ILE A 4 35.91 -42.63 2.23
N ILE A 5 34.63 -42.83 2.55
CA ILE A 5 33.52 -42.33 1.73
C ILE A 5 33.28 -40.88 2.17
N GLN A 6 33.61 -39.92 1.31
CA GLN A 6 33.23 -38.52 1.51
C GLN A 6 31.75 -38.35 1.16
N THR A 7 30.91 -38.28 2.17
CA THR A 7 29.51 -37.88 2.02
C THR A 7 29.45 -36.35 1.97
N ALA A 8 29.16 -35.80 0.79
CA ALA A 8 28.88 -34.39 0.63
C ALA A 8 27.53 -34.04 1.27
N PHE A 9 27.54 -33.27 2.35
CA PHE A 9 26.35 -32.63 2.89
C PHE A 9 25.98 -31.44 2.00
N ILE A 10 25.00 -31.63 1.12
CA ILE A 10 24.28 -30.51 0.51
C ILE A 10 23.33 -29.98 1.57
N LEU A 11 23.79 -28.96 2.30
CA LEU A 11 22.92 -28.13 3.13
C LEU A 11 21.93 -27.43 2.19
N SER A 12 20.69 -27.91 2.16
CA SER A 12 19.57 -27.19 1.57
C SER A 12 19.47 -25.85 2.28
N TRP A 13 19.63 -24.77 1.54
CA TRP A 13 19.39 -23.42 2.03
C TRP A 13 17.96 -23.36 2.55
N ALA A 14 17.80 -23.22 3.85
CA ALA A 14 16.53 -22.84 4.44
C ALA A 14 16.10 -21.54 3.74
N SER A 15 14.95 -21.58 3.09
CA SER A 15 14.30 -20.39 2.54
C SER A 15 14.11 -19.42 3.70
N CYS A 16 14.97 -18.42 3.79
CA CYS A 16 14.73 -17.28 4.67
C CYS A 16 13.46 -16.65 4.10
N ALA A 17 12.34 -16.74 4.82
CA ALA A 17 11.04 -16.29 4.34
C ALA A 17 11.19 -14.88 3.76
N GLN A 18 11.05 -14.76 2.44
CA GLN A 18 11.16 -13.48 1.76
C GLN A 18 10.05 -12.58 2.31
N LEU A 19 10.43 -11.39 2.79
CA LEU A 19 9.45 -10.42 3.26
C LEU A 19 8.50 -10.08 2.11
N PRO A 20 7.20 -9.88 2.37
CA PRO A 20 6.30 -9.28 1.40
C PRO A 20 6.85 -7.94 0.91
N GLY A 21 6.39 -7.52 -0.27
CA GLY A 21 6.88 -6.28 -0.88
C GLY A 21 6.62 -5.03 -0.04
N PRO A 22 7.32 -3.92 -0.34
CA PRO A 22 7.10 -2.66 0.35
C PRO A 22 5.66 -2.14 0.21
N ILE A 23 5.17 -1.45 1.25
CA ILE A 23 3.85 -0.80 1.27
C ILE A 23 4.04 0.72 1.22
N VAL A 24 3.27 1.42 0.39
CA VAL A 24 3.31 2.88 0.25
C VAL A 24 1.96 3.49 0.56
N LEU A 25 1.88 4.24 1.66
CA LEU A 25 0.66 4.90 2.14
C LEU A 25 0.76 6.41 1.90
N ALA A 26 0.05 6.95 0.91
CA ALA A 26 0.03 8.38 0.62
C ALA A 26 -1.24 9.05 1.16
N GLY A 27 -1.08 10.14 1.92
CA GLY A 27 -2.17 10.84 2.59
C GLY A 27 -3.13 11.58 1.65
N GLY A 28 -2.86 11.63 0.35
CA GLY A 28 -3.62 12.44 -0.61
C GLY A 28 -2.90 13.73 -0.96
N GLY A 29 -3.58 14.58 -1.72
CA GLY A 29 -2.98 15.80 -2.27
C GLY A 29 -1.93 15.50 -3.36
N PRO A 30 -1.27 16.55 -3.87
CA PRO A 30 -0.27 16.42 -4.93
C PRO A 30 1.05 15.82 -4.41
N PHE A 31 1.70 15.03 -5.26
CA PHE A 31 3.06 14.53 -5.09
C PHE A 31 3.90 14.88 -6.32
N ASP A 32 5.20 15.07 -6.13
CA ASP A 32 6.16 15.30 -7.19
C ASP A 32 6.61 13.99 -7.87
N ASP A 33 7.27 14.10 -9.02
CA ASP A 33 7.79 12.93 -9.74
C ASP A 33 8.86 12.18 -8.92
N ALA A 34 9.51 12.84 -7.97
CA ALA A 34 10.50 12.20 -7.09
C ALA A 34 9.85 11.16 -6.16
N PHE A 35 8.63 11.40 -5.66
CA PHE A 35 7.87 10.40 -4.91
C PHE A 35 7.60 9.12 -5.72
N PHE A 36 7.13 9.28 -6.96
CA PHE A 36 6.83 8.14 -7.84
C PHE A 36 8.10 7.40 -8.24
N ARG A 37 9.18 8.12 -8.59
CA ARG A 37 10.51 7.52 -8.85
C ARG A 37 11.03 6.74 -7.65
N ARG A 38 10.93 7.31 -6.44
CA ARG A 38 11.30 6.64 -5.19
C ARG A 38 10.54 5.33 -5.02
N THR A 39 9.26 5.31 -5.37
CA THR A 39 8.43 4.10 -5.31
C THR A 39 8.86 3.05 -6.33
N LEU A 40 9.14 3.46 -7.57
CA LEU A 40 9.64 2.54 -8.61
C LEU A 40 10.99 1.91 -8.23
N GLN A 41 11.88 2.67 -7.58
CA GLN A 41 13.18 2.19 -7.10
C GLN A 41 13.08 1.05 -6.06
N LEU A 42 11.92 0.90 -5.40
CA LEU A 42 11.69 -0.21 -4.46
C LEU A 42 11.50 -1.56 -5.14
N CYS A 43 11.26 -1.58 -6.46
CA CYS A 43 10.97 -2.81 -7.20
C CYS A 43 12.23 -3.61 -7.56
N GLU A 44 13.42 -3.04 -7.36
CA GLU A 44 14.72 -3.65 -7.69
C GLU A 44 14.84 -4.19 -9.14
N THR A 45 14.09 -3.58 -10.07
CA THR A 45 14.11 -3.91 -11.51
C THR A 45 14.38 -2.67 -12.35
N ALA A 46 15.03 -2.87 -13.49
CA ALA A 46 15.27 -1.81 -14.48
C ALA A 46 14.02 -1.46 -15.30
N GLN A 47 13.01 -2.32 -15.32
CA GLN A 47 11.78 -2.14 -16.11
C GLN A 47 10.53 -2.33 -15.25
N PRO A 48 10.23 -1.39 -14.34
CA PRO A 48 9.11 -1.56 -13.42
C PRO A 48 7.77 -1.42 -14.14
N ALA A 49 6.93 -2.44 -14.04
CA ALA A 49 5.55 -2.45 -14.51
C ALA A 49 4.58 -2.04 -13.38
N VAL A 50 3.67 -1.12 -13.67
CA VAL A 50 2.70 -0.60 -12.69
C VAL A 50 1.28 -0.97 -13.10
N ILE A 51 0.54 -1.63 -12.19
CA ILE A 51 -0.90 -1.80 -12.34
C ILE A 51 -1.65 -0.78 -11.46
N ILE A 52 -2.66 -0.14 -12.04
CA ILE A 52 -3.40 0.97 -11.43
C ILE A 52 -4.86 0.56 -11.27
N PHE A 53 -5.37 0.70 -10.04
CA PHE A 53 -6.76 0.45 -9.68
C PHE A 53 -7.50 1.77 -9.44
N PRO A 54 -8.22 2.29 -10.46
CA PRO A 54 -8.94 3.56 -10.36
C PRO A 54 -10.32 3.46 -9.69
N GLN A 55 -10.72 2.28 -9.20
CA GLN A 55 -12.10 1.97 -8.78
C GLN A 55 -12.61 2.80 -7.59
N ALA A 56 -11.74 3.52 -6.88
CA ALA A 56 -12.17 4.51 -5.88
C ALA A 56 -12.87 5.71 -6.51
N SER A 57 -12.48 6.09 -7.72
CA SER A 57 -12.92 7.32 -8.40
C SER A 57 -14.24 7.13 -9.15
N GLN A 58 -14.93 8.24 -9.41
CA GLN A 58 -16.04 8.34 -10.36
C GLN A 58 -15.63 8.99 -11.67
N ARG A 59 -14.43 9.57 -11.72
CA ARG A 59 -13.85 10.22 -12.90
C ARG A 59 -13.28 9.17 -13.84
N GLU A 60 -13.67 9.20 -15.10
CA GLU A 60 -13.21 8.27 -16.14
C GLU A 60 -11.70 8.40 -16.38
N GLU A 61 -11.19 9.62 -16.25
CA GLU A 61 -9.80 10.00 -16.46
C GLU A 61 -8.86 9.65 -15.30
N ALA A 62 -9.36 9.22 -14.14
CA ALA A 62 -8.50 8.98 -12.96
C ALA A 62 -7.43 7.90 -13.20
N GLY A 63 -7.74 6.89 -14.01
CA GLY A 63 -6.78 5.86 -14.40
C GLY A 63 -5.71 6.40 -15.35
N SER A 64 -6.11 7.14 -16.38
CA SER A 64 -5.19 7.68 -17.39
C SER A 64 -4.30 8.79 -16.82
N GLU A 65 -4.82 9.65 -15.94
CA GLU A 65 -4.04 10.64 -15.19
C GLU A 65 -2.95 9.96 -14.34
N SER A 66 -3.32 8.91 -13.59
CA SER A 66 -2.34 8.16 -12.79
C SER A 66 -1.31 7.44 -13.67
N SER A 67 -1.72 6.88 -14.81
CA SER A 67 -0.82 6.21 -15.77
C SER A 67 0.21 7.18 -16.34
N GLN A 68 -0.21 8.40 -16.69
CA GLN A 68 0.69 9.44 -17.20
C GLN A 68 1.74 9.82 -16.15
N ILE A 69 1.34 9.95 -14.88
CA ILE A 69 2.26 10.27 -13.78
C ILE A 69 3.31 9.16 -13.60
N TRP A 70 2.88 7.89 -13.54
CA TRP A 70 3.81 6.76 -13.42
C TRP A 70 4.75 6.63 -14.62
N SER A 71 4.23 6.82 -15.84
CA SER A 71 5.04 6.81 -17.06
C SER A 71 6.09 7.92 -17.04
N ARG A 72 5.71 9.15 -16.68
CA ARG A 72 6.64 10.29 -16.55
C ARG A 72 7.71 10.05 -15.49
N ALA A 73 7.36 9.33 -14.42
CA ALA A 73 8.30 8.94 -13.38
C ALA A 73 9.25 7.80 -13.80
N GLY A 74 9.04 7.17 -14.96
CA GLY A 74 9.93 6.13 -15.48
C GLY A 74 9.43 4.70 -15.32
N ALA A 75 8.12 4.49 -15.13
CA ALA A 75 7.53 3.16 -15.29
C ALA A 75 7.75 2.67 -16.72
N ALA A 76 8.20 1.41 -16.89
CA ALA A 76 8.40 0.82 -18.21
C ALA A 76 7.06 0.49 -18.89
N SER A 77 6.05 0.15 -18.10
CA SER A 77 4.68 -0.03 -18.56
C SER A 77 3.69 0.32 -17.45
N THR A 78 2.49 0.72 -17.86
CA THR A 78 1.37 0.92 -16.96
C THR A 78 0.13 0.22 -17.49
N PHE A 79 -0.64 -0.42 -16.63
CA PHE A 79 -1.93 -1.03 -16.95
C PHE A 79 -3.02 -0.48 -16.03
N ILE A 80 -4.18 -0.13 -16.58
CA ILE A 80 -5.32 0.36 -15.82
C ILE A 80 -6.31 -0.81 -15.67
N ALA A 81 -6.54 -1.23 -14.42
CA ALA A 81 -7.46 -2.31 -14.10
C ALA A 81 -8.89 -1.99 -14.59
N ASP A 82 -9.49 -2.91 -15.35
CA ASP A 82 -10.82 -2.74 -15.93
C ASP A 82 -11.78 -3.79 -15.39
N PHE A 83 -12.79 -3.32 -14.65
CA PHE A 83 -13.80 -4.19 -14.03
C PHE A 83 -15.14 -4.19 -14.77
N ARG A 84 -15.21 -3.62 -15.99
CA ARG A 84 -16.47 -3.44 -16.74
C ARG A 84 -16.89 -4.68 -17.55
N SER A 85 -16.01 -5.66 -17.73
CA SER A 85 -16.28 -6.88 -18.50
C SER A 85 -15.39 -8.04 -18.04
N THR A 86 -15.77 -9.28 -18.39
CA THR A 86 -14.95 -10.48 -18.15
C THR A 86 -13.58 -10.37 -18.80
N GLN A 87 -13.50 -9.87 -20.04
CA GLN A 87 -12.22 -9.64 -20.71
C GLN A 87 -11.34 -8.62 -19.96
N GLY A 88 -11.96 -7.58 -19.38
CA GLY A 88 -11.28 -6.63 -18.51
C GLY A 88 -10.72 -7.30 -17.25
N TRP A 89 -11.48 -8.21 -16.66
CA TRP A 89 -11.05 -8.98 -15.48
C TRP A 89 -9.85 -9.86 -15.81
N ASP A 90 -9.93 -10.65 -16.87
CA ASP A 90 -8.86 -11.55 -17.31
C ASP A 90 -7.57 -10.77 -17.58
N SER A 91 -7.69 -9.66 -18.33
CA SER A 91 -6.54 -8.78 -18.61
C SER A 91 -5.95 -8.18 -17.33
N THR A 92 -6.79 -7.82 -16.37
CA THR A 92 -6.35 -7.29 -15.08
C THR A 92 -5.60 -8.34 -14.27
N LEU A 93 -6.07 -9.59 -14.23
CA LEU A 93 -5.38 -10.69 -13.54
C LEU A 93 -4.02 -10.98 -14.16
N GLU A 94 -3.93 -10.99 -15.48
CA GLU A 94 -2.67 -11.19 -16.21
C GLU A 94 -1.64 -10.10 -15.85
N HIS A 95 -2.03 -8.84 -15.93
CA HIS A 95 -1.12 -7.73 -15.61
C HIS A 95 -0.82 -7.65 -14.11
N LEU A 96 -1.76 -8.03 -13.24
CA LEU A 96 -1.54 -8.11 -11.81
C LEU A 96 -0.45 -9.14 -11.48
N ALA A 97 -0.47 -10.31 -12.12
CA ALA A 97 0.53 -11.36 -11.89
C ALA A 97 1.96 -10.92 -12.24
N GLN A 98 2.12 -9.96 -13.16
CA GLN A 98 3.42 -9.46 -13.60
C GLN A 98 3.82 -8.13 -12.98
N ALA A 99 2.90 -7.44 -12.29
CA ALA A 99 3.13 -6.09 -11.78
C ALA A 99 4.28 -6.04 -10.75
N ASN A 100 5.08 -4.98 -10.82
CA ASN A 100 6.06 -4.64 -9.79
C ASN A 100 5.49 -3.65 -8.77
N VAL A 101 4.56 -2.79 -9.21
CA VAL A 101 3.81 -1.87 -8.35
C VAL A 101 2.31 -2.08 -8.55
N ILE A 102 1.59 -2.25 -7.45
CA ILE A 102 0.12 -2.26 -7.37
C ILE A 102 -0.31 -0.93 -6.75
N TRP A 103 -0.95 -0.07 -7.53
CA TRP A 103 -1.31 1.28 -7.09
C TRP A 103 -2.82 1.52 -7.07
N PHE A 104 -3.35 1.97 -5.94
CA PHE A 104 -4.76 2.34 -5.78
C PHE A 104 -4.94 3.86 -5.75
N THR A 105 -5.81 4.39 -6.60
CA THR A 105 -6.04 5.84 -6.68
C THR A 105 -6.98 6.34 -5.57
N GLY A 106 -7.16 7.66 -5.50
CA GLY A 106 -8.08 8.32 -4.56
C GLY A 106 -9.54 8.29 -5.01
N GLY A 107 -10.44 8.64 -4.09
CA GLY A 107 -11.89 8.66 -4.31
C GLY A 107 -12.66 8.20 -3.08
N SER A 108 -13.57 7.25 -3.25
CA SER A 108 -14.28 6.58 -2.16
C SER A 108 -13.64 5.23 -1.83
N GLN A 109 -13.17 5.10 -0.60
CA GLN A 109 -12.58 3.87 -0.09
C GLN A 109 -13.62 2.73 0.06
N LEU A 110 -14.89 3.07 0.28
CA LEU A 110 -15.99 2.08 0.29
C LEU A 110 -16.27 1.54 -1.12
N ARG A 111 -16.25 2.41 -2.14
CA ARG A 111 -16.42 2.00 -3.54
C ARG A 111 -15.29 1.08 -3.98
N LEU A 112 -14.05 1.45 -3.63
CA LEU A 112 -12.88 0.64 -3.94
C LEU A 112 -12.98 -0.74 -3.27
N ALA A 113 -13.27 -0.79 -1.97
CA ALA A 113 -13.40 -2.04 -1.24
C ALA A 113 -14.49 -2.95 -1.86
N ALA A 114 -15.68 -2.39 -2.14
CA ALA A 114 -16.78 -3.13 -2.75
C ALA A 114 -16.42 -3.66 -4.14
N ALA A 115 -15.74 -2.86 -4.98
CA ALA A 115 -15.33 -3.30 -6.31
C ALA A 115 -14.33 -4.47 -6.25
N ILE A 116 -13.31 -4.37 -5.40
CA ILE A 116 -12.30 -5.43 -5.22
C ILE A 116 -12.93 -6.71 -4.63
N GLU A 117 -13.86 -6.57 -3.69
CA GLU A 117 -14.58 -7.69 -3.11
C GLU A 117 -15.48 -8.38 -4.15
N SER A 118 -16.28 -7.61 -4.89
CA SER A 118 -17.21 -8.16 -5.90
C SER A 118 -16.52 -8.91 -7.04
N ALA A 119 -15.27 -8.55 -7.35
CA ALA A 119 -14.48 -9.19 -8.38
C ALA A 119 -13.59 -10.32 -7.83
N GLU A 120 -13.58 -10.54 -6.50
CA GLU A 120 -12.73 -11.53 -5.81
C GLU A 120 -11.21 -11.30 -5.98
N PHE A 121 -10.79 -10.06 -6.27
CA PHE A 121 -9.39 -9.73 -6.59
C PHE A 121 -8.46 -9.68 -5.36
N LEU A 122 -9.01 -9.53 -4.15
CA LEU A 122 -8.20 -9.26 -2.96
C LEU A 122 -7.15 -10.35 -2.70
N GLN A 123 -7.49 -11.62 -2.95
CA GLN A 123 -6.56 -12.74 -2.78
C GLN A 123 -5.41 -12.70 -3.78
N HIS A 124 -5.68 -12.34 -5.03
CA HIS A 124 -4.68 -12.20 -6.08
C HIS A 124 -3.75 -11.01 -5.81
N ILE A 125 -4.31 -9.88 -5.37
CA ILE A 125 -3.54 -8.69 -4.96
C ILE A 125 -2.60 -9.05 -3.81
N LYS A 126 -3.11 -9.73 -2.78
CA LYS A 126 -2.30 -10.18 -1.63
C LYS A 126 -1.23 -11.19 -2.03
N ALA A 127 -1.53 -12.11 -2.94
CA ALA A 127 -0.56 -13.08 -3.43
C ALA A 127 0.60 -12.36 -4.11
N ARG A 128 0.29 -11.46 -5.05
CA ARG A 128 1.32 -10.70 -5.77
C ARG A 128 2.17 -9.82 -4.86
N TRP A 129 1.56 -9.15 -3.88
CA TRP A 129 2.29 -8.39 -2.86
C TRP A 129 3.24 -9.28 -2.03
N ARG A 130 2.80 -10.48 -1.63
CA ARG A 130 3.65 -11.44 -0.89
C ARG A 130 4.83 -11.96 -1.70
N GLU A 131 4.71 -11.98 -3.03
CA GLU A 131 5.81 -12.32 -3.95
C GLU A 131 6.82 -11.17 -4.12
N GLY A 132 6.62 -10.04 -3.43
CA GLY A 132 7.58 -8.93 -3.38
C GLY A 132 7.16 -7.69 -4.16
N ALA A 133 5.99 -7.68 -4.83
CA ALA A 133 5.50 -6.48 -5.49
C ALA A 133 5.23 -5.36 -4.49
N VAL A 134 5.61 -4.13 -4.83
CA VAL A 134 5.24 -2.94 -4.06
C VAL A 134 3.72 -2.75 -4.14
N ILE A 135 3.07 -2.48 -3.01
CA ILE A 135 1.65 -2.17 -2.97
C ILE A 135 1.42 -0.81 -2.32
N GLY A 136 0.51 0.00 -2.83
CA GLY A 136 0.25 1.29 -2.22
C GLY A 136 -0.92 2.02 -2.80
N GLY A 137 -1.21 3.18 -2.23
CA GLY A 137 -2.25 4.04 -2.76
C GLY A 137 -2.27 5.41 -2.13
N THR A 138 -3.08 6.29 -2.72
CA THR A 138 -3.28 7.66 -2.26
C THR A 138 -4.70 7.87 -1.76
N SER A 139 -4.87 8.64 -0.68
CA SER A 139 -6.18 8.94 -0.10
C SER A 139 -6.95 7.64 0.18
N ALA A 140 -8.11 7.42 -0.47
CA ALA A 140 -8.88 6.18 -0.36
C ALA A 140 -8.02 4.90 -0.54
N GLY A 141 -7.09 4.90 -1.50
CA GLY A 141 -6.16 3.79 -1.72
C GLY A 141 -5.21 3.52 -0.55
N ALA A 142 -4.86 4.53 0.24
CA ALA A 142 -4.08 4.35 1.48
C ALA A 142 -4.97 3.79 2.60
N SER A 143 -6.20 4.32 2.76
CA SER A 143 -7.14 3.89 3.79
C SER A 143 -7.48 2.40 3.72
N VAL A 144 -7.66 1.85 2.51
CA VAL A 144 -7.98 0.42 2.34
C VAL A 144 -6.82 -0.50 2.75
N MET A 145 -5.58 -0.03 2.87
CA MET A 145 -4.45 -0.90 3.22
C MET A 145 -4.52 -1.42 4.65
N GLY A 146 -5.10 -0.63 5.55
CA GLY A 146 -5.32 -1.01 6.94
C GLY A 146 -6.22 -2.23 7.09
N GLU A 147 -6.18 -2.84 8.26
CA GLU A 147 -7.16 -3.87 8.64
C GLU A 147 -8.54 -3.25 8.89
N ILE A 148 -8.53 -2.00 9.38
CA ILE A 148 -9.71 -1.20 9.64
C ILE A 148 -9.61 0.11 8.87
N MET A 149 -10.73 0.51 8.29
CA MET A 149 -10.87 1.65 7.41
C MET A 149 -11.96 2.59 7.91
N PRO A 150 -11.60 3.77 8.45
CA PRO A 150 -12.58 4.77 8.88
C PRO A 150 -13.30 5.43 7.69
N SER A 151 -14.63 5.52 7.75
CA SER A 151 -15.45 6.30 6.82
C SER A 151 -16.51 7.09 7.60
N GLY A 152 -16.36 8.41 7.64
CA GLY A 152 -17.15 9.24 8.56
C GLY A 152 -16.89 8.86 10.02
N LYS A 153 -17.94 8.42 10.72
CA LYS A 153 -17.89 7.90 12.10
C LYS A 153 -17.85 6.37 12.17
N GLU A 154 -18.06 5.70 11.05
CA GLU A 154 -18.16 4.25 10.99
C GLU A 154 -16.82 3.63 10.60
N LEU A 155 -16.64 2.36 10.99
CA LEU A 155 -15.44 1.59 10.78
C LEU A 155 -15.77 0.39 9.91
N TYR A 156 -15.01 0.22 8.84
CA TYR A 156 -15.19 -0.84 7.86
C TYR A 156 -13.94 -1.71 7.80
N ARG A 157 -14.08 -2.91 7.26
CA ARG A 157 -12.93 -3.78 7.00
C ARG A 157 -12.14 -3.23 5.81
N GLY A 158 -10.84 -3.08 5.98
CA GLY A 158 -9.93 -2.83 4.87
C GLY A 158 -9.37 -4.13 4.28
N PHE A 159 -8.37 -4.01 3.42
CA PHE A 159 -7.67 -5.14 2.84
C PHE A 159 -6.85 -5.90 3.87
N GLY A 160 -6.45 -5.28 4.98
CA GLY A 160 -5.62 -5.92 6.01
C GLY A 160 -4.27 -6.36 5.47
N ILE A 161 -3.68 -5.52 4.59
CA ILE A 161 -2.29 -5.60 4.16
C ILE A 161 -1.41 -5.13 5.31
N CYS A 162 -1.75 -3.98 5.90
CA CYS A 162 -1.17 -3.51 7.17
C CYS A 162 -1.97 -4.11 8.33
N LYS A 163 -1.50 -5.23 8.88
CA LYS A 163 -2.11 -5.88 10.05
C LYS A 163 -2.04 -5.00 11.28
N ASN A 164 -3.11 -5.00 12.09
CA ASN A 164 -3.22 -4.19 13.31
C ASN A 164 -3.00 -2.67 13.09
N ILE A 165 -3.20 -2.18 11.87
CA ILE A 165 -3.04 -0.75 11.53
C ILE A 165 -4.36 -0.21 10.99
N ILE A 166 -4.71 1.00 11.44
CA ILE A 166 -5.80 1.83 10.92
C ILE A 166 -5.18 2.99 10.16
N VAL A 167 -5.47 3.13 8.87
CA VAL A 167 -4.89 4.21 8.05
C VAL A 167 -5.92 5.31 7.80
N ASP A 168 -5.55 6.53 8.15
CA ASP A 168 -6.29 7.75 7.90
C ASP A 168 -5.43 8.73 7.08
N GLN A 169 -6.07 9.52 6.24
CA GLN A 169 -5.50 10.29 5.13
C GLN A 169 -6.17 11.67 5.10
N HIS A 170 -5.64 12.64 4.35
CA HIS A 170 -6.03 14.06 4.43
C HIS A 170 -6.14 14.53 5.89
N PHE A 171 -5.24 14.02 6.74
CA PHE A 171 -5.52 13.87 8.15
C PHE A 171 -5.65 15.22 8.86
N THR A 172 -4.65 16.08 8.67
CA THR A 172 -4.62 17.44 9.23
C THR A 172 -5.64 18.33 8.52
N GLU A 173 -5.69 18.22 7.20
CA GLU A 173 -6.48 19.09 6.31
C GLU A 173 -7.98 18.94 6.57
N ARG A 174 -8.42 17.75 6.96
CA ARG A 174 -9.83 17.45 7.25
C ARG A 174 -10.13 17.27 8.74
N ASN A 175 -9.21 17.69 9.63
CA ASN A 175 -9.36 17.59 11.08
C ASN A 175 -9.79 16.19 11.55
N ARG A 176 -9.14 15.13 11.02
CA ARG A 176 -9.54 13.73 11.21
C ARG A 176 -9.02 13.10 12.51
N GLN A 177 -8.34 13.86 13.35
CA GLN A 177 -7.87 13.41 14.66
C GLN A 177 -8.97 12.81 15.56
N PRO A 178 -10.17 13.40 15.70
CA PRO A 178 -11.22 12.81 16.54
C PRO A 178 -11.66 11.42 16.06
N ARG A 179 -11.79 11.21 14.74
CA ARG A 179 -12.24 9.92 14.20
C ARG A 179 -11.18 8.84 14.31
N LEU A 180 -9.90 9.17 14.08
CA LEU A 180 -8.83 8.18 14.21
C LEU A 180 -8.62 7.77 15.69
N ARG A 181 -8.65 8.73 16.61
CA ARG A 181 -8.60 8.43 18.06
C ARG A 181 -9.75 7.52 18.48
N HIS A 182 -10.96 7.80 18.00
CA HIS A 182 -12.11 6.93 18.26
C HIS A 182 -11.87 5.52 17.71
N ALA A 183 -11.42 5.40 16.45
CA ALA A 183 -11.14 4.13 15.80
C ALA A 183 -10.11 3.29 16.59
N VAL A 184 -9.00 3.88 17.02
CA VAL A 184 -7.98 3.21 17.82
C VAL A 184 -8.52 2.79 19.19
N ARG A 185 -9.28 3.67 19.85
CA ARG A 185 -9.84 3.39 21.19
C ARG A 185 -10.77 2.19 21.20
N VAL A 186 -11.63 2.04 20.19
CA VAL A 186 -12.62 0.96 20.13
C VAL A 186 -12.08 -0.32 19.46
N ASN A 187 -10.88 -0.29 18.90
CA ASN A 187 -10.20 -1.45 18.32
C ASN A 187 -8.86 -1.68 18.99
N HIS A 188 -8.92 -2.22 20.21
CA HIS A 188 -7.73 -2.53 21.01
C HIS A 188 -6.71 -3.35 20.21
N GLY A 189 -5.42 -3.07 20.44
CA GLY A 189 -4.32 -3.72 19.72
C GLY A 189 -4.02 -3.14 18.33
N HIS A 190 -4.81 -2.17 17.85
CA HIS A 190 -4.50 -1.47 16.61
C HIS A 190 -3.75 -0.16 16.87
N ARG A 191 -2.83 0.19 15.97
CA ARG A 191 -2.23 1.51 15.88
C ARG A 191 -2.88 2.33 14.77
N GLY A 192 -3.14 3.61 15.03
CA GLY A 192 -3.69 4.55 14.05
C GLY A 192 -2.59 5.36 13.39
N LEU A 193 -2.62 5.44 12.06
CA LEU A 193 -1.69 6.22 11.25
C LEU A 193 -2.47 7.31 10.51
N GLY A 194 -2.33 8.56 10.94
CA GLY A 194 -2.95 9.73 10.31
C GLY A 194 -1.94 10.46 9.44
N ILE A 195 -2.13 10.42 8.11
CA ILE A 195 -1.19 10.93 7.12
C ILE A 195 -1.76 12.22 6.48
N SER A 196 -1.03 13.32 6.57
CA SER A 196 -1.38 14.60 5.93
C SER A 196 -1.28 14.54 4.39
N GLU A 197 -1.87 15.53 3.72
CA GLU A 197 -1.66 15.71 2.28
C GLU A 197 -0.18 15.95 1.95
N GLY A 198 0.21 15.59 0.72
CA GLY A 198 1.61 15.71 0.24
C GLY A 198 2.61 14.90 1.07
N THR A 199 2.13 13.95 1.87
CA THR A 199 2.92 13.16 2.83
C THR A 199 2.65 11.68 2.62
N ALA A 200 3.70 10.86 2.67
CA ALA A 200 3.59 9.42 2.53
C ALA A 200 4.42 8.68 3.55
N VAL A 201 4.06 7.42 3.79
CA VAL A 201 4.79 6.46 4.61
C VAL A 201 5.14 5.25 3.77
N PHE A 202 6.43 4.93 3.71
CA PHE A 202 6.97 3.72 3.13
C PHE A 202 7.20 2.71 4.24
N LEU A 203 6.58 1.54 4.16
CA LEU A 203 6.74 0.44 5.12
C LEU A 203 7.40 -0.74 4.43
N HIS A 204 8.41 -1.35 5.06
CA HIS A 204 8.97 -2.62 4.60
C HIS A 204 9.51 -3.41 5.81
N GLY A 205 8.97 -4.62 6.02
CA GLY A 205 9.21 -5.37 7.25
C GLY A 205 8.77 -4.57 8.47
N ARG A 206 9.73 -4.27 9.36
CA ARG A 206 9.50 -3.50 10.60
C ARG A 206 9.89 -2.03 10.48
N HIS A 207 10.29 -1.57 9.30
CA HIS A 207 10.80 -0.22 9.11
C HIS A 207 9.75 0.65 8.43
N ALA A 208 9.59 1.85 8.97
CA ALA A 208 8.82 2.91 8.34
C ALA A 208 9.73 4.09 8.01
N ARG A 209 9.45 4.72 6.88
CA ARG A 209 10.08 5.97 6.47
C ARG A 209 9.04 6.93 5.94
N THR A 210 9.03 8.16 6.43
CA THR A 210 8.13 9.20 5.92
C THR A 210 8.75 9.92 4.72
N TYR A 211 7.91 10.56 3.91
CA TYR A 211 8.29 11.40 2.79
C TYR A 211 7.29 12.54 2.65
N GLY A 212 7.72 13.69 2.16
CA GLY A 212 6.83 14.78 1.78
C GLY A 212 7.02 16.04 2.61
N SER A 213 5.94 16.79 2.81
CA SER A 213 5.97 18.11 3.45
C SER A 213 5.09 18.24 4.70
N GLY A 214 4.12 17.34 4.92
CA GLY A 214 3.24 17.32 6.08
C GLY A 214 3.64 16.29 7.14
N MET A 215 2.73 16.00 8.06
CA MET A 215 3.00 15.18 9.25
C MET A 215 2.38 13.79 9.14
N VAL A 216 2.98 12.85 9.86
CA VAL A 216 2.38 11.54 10.14
C VAL A 216 2.14 11.43 11.63
N HIS A 217 0.87 11.30 12.02
CA HIS A 217 0.47 11.14 13.40
C HIS A 217 0.26 9.66 13.71
N VAL A 218 0.89 9.17 14.75
CA VAL A 218 0.77 7.79 15.23
C VAL A 218 0.01 7.79 16.54
N TYR A 219 -1.08 7.02 16.60
CA TYR A 219 -1.90 6.84 17.80
C TYR A 219 -1.84 5.39 18.26
N GLU A 220 -1.57 5.17 19.54
CA GLU A 220 -1.62 3.85 20.16
C GLU A 220 -2.80 3.74 21.13
N SER A 221 -3.23 2.50 21.43
CA SER A 221 -4.34 2.27 22.36
C SER A 221 -4.04 2.76 23.79
N THR A 222 -2.77 2.96 24.12
CA THR A 222 -2.26 3.58 25.36
C THR A 222 -2.00 5.08 25.22
N GLU A 223 -2.87 5.82 24.53
CA GLU A 223 -2.92 7.30 24.39
C GLU A 223 -1.62 8.07 24.02
N ALA A 224 -0.48 7.40 23.84
CA ALA A 224 0.75 8.03 23.37
C ALA A 224 0.56 8.46 21.91
N LEU A 225 0.57 9.78 21.69
CA LEU A 225 0.64 10.37 20.36
C LEU A 225 2.10 10.61 20.00
N SER A 226 2.58 9.94 18.97
CA SER A 226 3.85 10.27 18.33
C SER A 226 3.58 11.04 17.05
N VAL A 227 4.33 12.11 16.80
CA VAL A 227 4.23 12.88 15.55
C VAL A 227 5.55 12.79 14.81
N LEU A 228 5.51 12.19 13.63
CA LEU A 228 6.68 11.97 12.80
C LEU A 228 6.78 13.09 11.75
N PRO A 229 7.89 13.85 11.72
CA PRO A 229 8.12 14.82 10.67
C PRO A 229 8.41 14.12 9.33
N PRO A 230 8.35 14.85 8.21
CA PRO A 230 8.73 14.29 6.92
C PRO A 230 10.20 13.84 6.91
N ASN A 231 10.48 12.78 6.15
CA ASN A 231 11.80 12.18 5.98
C ASN A 231 12.42 11.55 7.24
N SER A 232 11.60 11.20 8.24
CA SER A 232 12.00 10.44 9.43
C SER A 232 12.05 8.92 9.15
N VAL A 233 12.76 8.19 10.01
CA VAL A 233 12.80 6.72 10.03
C VAL A 233 12.41 6.23 11.42
N GLU A 234 11.53 5.23 11.50
CA GLU A 234 11.07 4.64 12.75
C GLU A 234 10.97 3.10 12.65
N GLY A 235 11.20 2.42 13.77
CA GLY A 235 10.98 0.98 13.90
C GLY A 235 9.59 0.68 14.48
N PHE A 236 8.81 -0.14 13.78
CA PHE A 236 7.55 -0.69 14.26
C PHE A 236 7.85 -2.02 14.96
N TYR A 237 7.75 -2.04 16.30
CA TYR A 237 7.84 -3.24 17.13
C TYR A 237 6.45 -3.81 17.43
#